data_AF-A0A9W7IRU5-F1
#
_entry.id   AF-A0A9W7IRU5-F1
#
_cell.length_a   1.000
_cell.length_b   1.000
_cell.length_c   1.000
_cell.angle_alpha   90.00
_cell.angle_beta   90.00
_cell.angle_gamma   90.00
#
_symmetry.space_group_name_H-M   'P 1'
#
loop_
_entity.id
_entity.type
_entity.pdbx_description
1 polymer ?
#
loop_
_entity_poly.entity_id
_entity_poly.type
_entity_poly.pdbx_seq_one_letter_code
_entity_poly.pdbx_strand_id
1 'polypeptide(L)'
;MGTTITPPWKQLLLKSLESNSHLKHSSYFQFATIGCNGIPANRTVVFRGFQENSDKFHINTDTRTQKIEELKHCPFAEVIFV
;
A
#
# COMPACT_ATOMS: atom_id res chain seq x y z
N MET A 1 25.36 10.29 -6.42
CA MET A 1 24.82 8.99 -5.98
C MET A 1 24.52 9.09 -4.49
N GLY A 2 23.34 9.58 -4.12
CA GLY A 2 22.98 9.74 -2.70
C GLY A 2 22.64 8.36 -2.11
N THR A 3 23.23 8.03 -0.97
CA THR A 3 22.87 6.84 -0.19
C THR A 3 21.42 6.99 0.28
N THR A 4 20.50 6.26 -0.34
CA THR A 4 19.12 6.17 0.14
C THR A 4 19.12 5.38 1.44
N ILE A 5 18.96 6.08 2.56
CA ILE A 5 18.80 5.45 3.87
C ILE A 5 17.48 4.68 3.80
N THR A 6 17.59 3.34 3.75
CA THR A 6 16.41 2.48 3.78
C THR A 6 15.81 2.54 5.18
N PRO A 7 14.53 2.92 5.33
CA PRO A 7 13.94 3.04 6.65
C PRO A 7 13.83 1.65 7.30
N PRO A 8 14.05 1.51 8.63
CA PRO A 8 14.09 0.21 9.30
C PRO A 8 12.82 -0.64 9.09
N TRP A 9 11.65 0.00 9.03
CA TRP A 9 10.37 -0.69 8.85
C TRP A 9 10.27 -1.44 7.51
N LYS A 10 10.96 -0.97 6.46
CA LYS A 10 10.89 -1.56 5.12
C LYS A 10 11.51 -2.94 5.09
N GLN A 11 12.66 -3.11 5.74
CA GLN A 11 13.31 -4.42 5.87
C GLN A 11 12.47 -5.38 6.71
N LEU A 12 11.85 -4.90 7.80
CA LEU A 12 10.95 -5.70 8.63
C LEU A 12 9.73 -6.19 7.85
N LEU A 13 9.11 -5.31 7.05
CA LEU A 13 7.98 -5.67 6.19
C LEU A 13 8.38 -6.73 5.16
N LEU A 14 9.49 -6.52 4.45
CA LEU A 14 9.96 -7.47 3.44
C LEU A 14 10.25 -8.85 4.03
N LYS A 15 10.92 -8.90 5.19
CA LYS A 15 11.18 -10.15 5.90
C LYS A 15 9.89 -10.87 6.33
N SER A 16 8.90 -10.12 6.80
CA SER A 16 7.58 -10.67 7.17
C SER A 16 6.87 -11.24 5.94
N LEU A 17 6.85 -10.51 4.83
CA LEU A 17 6.25 -10.98 3.57
C LEU A 17 6.93 -12.24 3.03
N GLU A 18 8.27 -12.30 3.08
CA GLU A 18 9.03 -13.48 2.67
C GLU A 18 8.73 -14.69 3.54
N SER A 19 8.73 -14.51 4.88
CA SER A 19 8.45 -15.59 5.83
C SER A 19 7.02 -16.15 5.68
N ASN A 20 6.07 -15.30 5.26
CA ASN A 20 4.67 -15.65 5.02
C ASN A 20 4.34 -15.91 3.53
N SER A 21 5.34 -16.02 2.66
CA SER A 21 5.14 -16.17 1.21
C SER A 21 4.36 -17.43 0.79
N HIS A 22 4.34 -18.45 1.65
CA HIS A 22 3.53 -19.66 1.49
C HIS A 22 2.02 -19.41 1.61
N LEU A 23 1.62 -18.31 2.28
CA LEU A 23 0.22 -17.88 2.38
C LEU A 23 -0.11 -16.97 1.20
N LYS A 24 -1.07 -17.37 0.35
CA LYS A 24 -1.48 -16.57 -0.83
C LYS A 24 -1.91 -15.14 -0.49
N HIS A 25 -2.44 -14.93 0.72
CA HIS A 25 -2.95 -13.65 1.21
C HIS A 25 -1.91 -12.81 1.97
N SER A 26 -0.67 -13.27 2.15
CA SER A 26 0.35 -12.51 2.89
C SER A 26 0.70 -11.17 2.24
N SER A 27 0.50 -11.06 0.93
CA SER A 27 0.65 -9.81 0.18
C SER A 27 -0.56 -8.90 0.23
N TYR A 28 -1.66 -9.30 0.88
CA TYR A 28 -2.88 -8.50 0.96
C TYR A 28 -2.80 -7.54 2.15
N PHE A 29 -3.27 -6.31 1.96
CA PHE A 29 -3.35 -5.33 3.03
C PHE A 29 -4.61 -4.48 2.90
N GLN A 30 -5.05 -3.89 4.02
CA GLN A 30 -6.18 -2.97 4.04
C GLN A 30 -5.71 -1.57 3.67
N PHE A 31 -6.42 -0.93 2.74
CA PHE A 31 -6.12 0.40 2.22
C PHE A 31 -7.27 1.35 2.53
N ALA A 32 -7.06 2.20 3.52
CA ALA A 32 -8.03 3.19 3.96
C ALA A 32 -7.78 4.53 3.25
N THR A 33 -8.85 5.12 2.73
CA THR A 33 -8.88 6.46 2.11
C THR A 33 -10.06 7.24 2.67
N ILE A 34 -10.12 8.53 2.35
CA ILE A 34 -11.29 9.38 2.66
C ILE A 34 -12.20 9.45 1.43
N GLY A 35 -13.45 9.02 1.59
CA GLY A 35 -14.52 9.15 0.60
C GLY A 35 -14.73 10.60 0.17
N CYS A 36 -15.24 10.83 -1.05
CA CYS A 36 -15.56 12.18 -1.53
C CYS A 36 -16.65 12.89 -0.68
N ASN A 37 -17.36 12.14 0.16
CA ASN A 37 -18.32 12.63 1.15
C ASN A 37 -17.69 12.85 2.55
N GLY A 38 -16.37 12.73 2.68
CA GLY A 38 -15.63 12.85 3.94
C GLY A 38 -15.65 11.59 4.83
N ILE A 39 -16.32 10.51 4.40
CA ILE A 39 -16.44 9.28 5.19
C ILE A 39 -15.31 8.31 4.81
N PRO A 40 -14.63 7.66 5.78
CA PRO A 40 -13.60 6.68 5.47
C PRO A 40 -14.13 5.52 4.63
N ALA A 41 -13.33 5.10 3.66
CA ALA A 41 -13.58 3.90 2.87
C ALA A 41 -12.39 2.94 3.01
N ASN A 42 -12.66 1.66 3.21
CA ASN A 42 -11.63 0.65 3.42
C ASN A 42 -11.86 -0.55 2.50
N ARG A 43 -10.77 -1.11 1.97
CA ARG A 43 -10.79 -2.29 1.10
C ARG A 43 -9.44 -2.98 1.09
N THR A 44 -9.46 -4.27 0.76
CA THR A 44 -8.25 -5.05 0.55
C THR A 44 -7.65 -4.78 -0.83
N VAL A 45 -6.34 -4.62 -0.87
CA VAL A 45 -5.52 -4.49 -2.09
C VAL A 45 -4.30 -5.41 -1.99
N VAL A 46 -3.58 -5.59 -3.09
CA VAL A 46 -2.39 -6.45 -3.15
C VAL A 46 -1.14 -5.59 -3.23
N PHE A 47 -0.19 -5.84 -2.33
CA PHE A 47 1.15 -5.27 -2.38
C PHE A 47 1.93 -5.86 -3.56
N ARG A 48 2.39 -5.01 -4.48
CA ARG A 48 3.16 -5.41 -5.67
C ARG A 48 4.64 -5.02 -5.58
N GLY A 49 5.13 -4.78 -4.38
CA GLY A 49 6.51 -4.35 -4.14
C GLY A 49 6.64 -2.83 -4.00
N PHE A 50 7.88 -2.40 -3.94
CA PHE A 50 8.25 -0.99 -3.89
C PHE A 50 8.58 -0.47 -5.29
N GLN A 51 8.29 0.79 -5.56
CA GLN A 51 8.86 1.47 -6.73
C GLN A 51 10.40 1.55 -6.58
N GLU A 52 11.13 1.30 -7.68
CA GLU A 52 12.60 1.29 -7.69
C GLU A 52 13.20 2.52 -6.99
N ASN A 53 14.22 2.27 -6.16
CA ASN A 53 14.94 3.29 -5.40
C ASN A 53 14.06 4.20 -4.53
N SER A 54 12.89 3.72 -4.10
CA SER A 54 11.97 4.48 -3.24
C SER A 54 11.30 3.62 -2.17
N ASP A 55 10.60 4.25 -1.23
CA ASP A 55 9.78 3.60 -0.22
C ASP A 55 8.28 3.62 -0.56
N LYS A 56 7.94 3.94 -1.81
CA LYS A 56 6.56 4.00 -2.30
C LYS A 56 6.05 2.61 -2.65
N PHE A 57 4.85 2.29 -2.20
CA PHE A 57 4.19 1.02 -2.53
C PHE A 57 3.63 1.05 -3.95
N HIS A 58 3.70 -0.09 -4.63
CA HIS A 58 3.02 -0.31 -5.90
C HIS A 58 1.70 -1.05 -5.67
N ILE A 59 0.59 -0.46 -6.13
CA ILE A 59 -0.75 -1.05 -6.12
C ILE A 59 -1.33 -0.97 -7.53
N ASN A 60 -1.78 -2.09 -8.07
CA ASN A 60 -2.55 -2.11 -9.33
C ASN A 60 -4.04 -1.96 -9.01
N THR A 61 -4.71 -1.00 -9.63
CA THR A 61 -6.15 -0.80 -9.49
C THR A 61 -6.76 -0.34 -10.81
N ASP A 62 -8.05 -0.61 -10.99
CA ASP A 62 -8.82 -0.11 -12.12
C ASP A 62 -9.15 1.37 -11.92
N THR A 63 -8.95 2.17 -12.97
CA THR A 63 -9.15 3.63 -12.98
C THR A 63 -10.60 4.04 -12.74
N ARG A 64 -11.56 3.14 -12.96
CA ARG A 64 -13.00 3.37 -12.80
C ARG A 64 -13.49 3.18 -11.35
N THR A 65 -12.61 2.76 -10.45
CA THR A 65 -13.00 2.49 -9.05
C THR A 65 -13.02 3.76 -8.22
N GLN A 66 -13.93 3.83 -7.24
CA GLN A 66 -14.12 5.02 -6.39
C GLN A 66 -12.83 5.50 -5.73
N LYS A 67 -11.93 4.58 -5.32
CA LYS A 67 -10.64 4.95 -4.70
C LYS A 67 -9.78 5.90 -5.52
N ILE A 68 -9.95 5.93 -6.84
CA ILE A 68 -9.22 6.86 -7.71
C ILE A 68 -9.77 8.27 -7.55
N GLU A 69 -11.09 8.44 -7.54
CA GLU A 69 -11.71 9.74 -7.27
C GLU A 69 -11.47 10.20 -5.83
N GLU A 70 -11.50 9.26 -4.88
CA GLU A 70 -11.15 9.53 -3.47
C GLU A 70 -9.72 10.04 -3.33
N LEU A 71 -8.73 9.39 -3.97
CA LEU A 71 -7.33 9.81 -3.91
C LEU A 71 -7.07 11.13 -4.66
N LYS A 72 -7.86 11.44 -5.71
CA LYS A 72 -7.83 12.76 -6.35
C LYS A 72 -8.37 13.85 -5.42
N HIS A 73 -9.39 13.53 -4.61
CA HIS A 73 -9.99 14.45 -3.65
C HIS A 73 -9.12 14.66 -2.40
N CYS A 74 -8.62 13.56 -1.81
CA CYS A 74 -7.73 13.54 -0.66
C CYS A 74 -6.63 12.47 -0.88
N PRO A 75 -5.37 12.87 -1.13
CA PRO A 75 -4.30 11.92 -1.46
C PRO A 75 -3.74 11.16 -0.26
N PHE A 76 -4.26 11.41 0.95
CA PHE A 76 -3.82 10.72 2.16
C PHE A 76 -4.53 9.36 2.29
N ALA A 77 -3.76 8.37 2.70
CA ALA A 77 -4.24 7.01 2.91
C ALA A 77 -3.46 6.35 4.06
N GLU A 78 -4.09 5.37 4.69
CA GLU A 78 -3.46 4.50 5.69
C GLU A 78 -3.46 3.05 5.20
N VAL A 79 -2.42 2.30 5.61
CA VAL A 79 -2.23 0.90 5.20
C VAL A 79 -2.02 0.02 6.42
N ILE A 80 -2.67 -1.15 6.42
CA ILE A 80 -2.56 -2.12 7.52
C ILE A 80 -2.34 -3.52 6.92
N PHE A 81 -1.20 -4.14 7.23
CA PHE A 81 -0.95 -5.57 7.00
C PHE A 81 -1.44 -6.38 8.19
N VAL A 82 -1.99 -7.57 7.93
CA VAL A 82 -2.48 -8.53 8.94
C VAL A 82 -1.66 -9.80 8.85
#